data_AF-A0A485CXU6-F1
#
_entry.id   AF-A0A485CXU6-F1
#
_cell.length_a   1.000
_cell.length_b   1.000
_cell.length_c   1.000
_cell.angle_alpha   90.00
_cell.angle_beta   90.00
_cell.angle_gamma   90.00
#
_symmetry.space_group_name_H-M   'P 1'
#
loop_
_entity.id
_entity.type
_entity.pdbx_description
1 polymer ?
#
loop_
_entity_poly.entity_id
_entity_poly.type
_entity_poly.pdbx_seq_one_letter_code
_entity_poly.pdbx_strand_id
1 'polypeptide(L)'
;MMFNTIKGFPQTRVAIGINGSRKRVGQFLNCAPEKLGQLLKNSVQTPIDPILVEGNAICQEVVHYADQPDFDLRTLLPAPTNTEEDAGPYITMGLCYASDPQTGESDITIHRLCIQSRDELSMWLTPGRHIDAFRMKAEAAGKPLPISISIGVDPAIEVAACFEPPTTPLGFDELSIAGSLRGHAVEMVKCKTINERAIAHAEIVIEGELLPHVRVREDQNTNTGKAMPEFPGYTGEAKAALPVIKVKAVTHRRNPNLADDSGSRRRARQHGRYPDRSEHSGNG
;
A
#
# COMPACT_ATOMS: atom_id res chain seq x y z
N MET A 1 4.33 -12.44 -11.83
CA MET A 1 3.73 -13.79 -12.01
C MET A 1 2.28 -13.70 -11.56
N MET A 2 1.37 -14.44 -12.18
CA MET A 2 -0.05 -14.49 -11.79
C MET A 2 -0.40 -15.89 -11.33
N PHE A 3 -0.98 -16.02 -10.15
CA PHE A 3 -1.55 -17.25 -9.61
C PHE A 3 -3.07 -17.17 -9.75
N ASN A 4 -3.62 -17.94 -10.70
CA ASN A 4 -5.04 -17.89 -11.03
C ASN A 4 -5.91 -18.74 -10.10
N THR A 5 -5.34 -19.76 -9.47
CA THR A 5 -6.06 -20.69 -8.60
C THR A 5 -5.44 -20.62 -7.21
N ILE A 6 -6.17 -20.00 -6.28
CA ILE A 6 -5.74 -19.86 -4.90
C ILE A 6 -6.58 -20.79 -4.03
N LYS A 7 -5.91 -21.68 -3.30
CA LYS A 7 -6.59 -22.63 -2.40
C LYS A 7 -7.38 -21.85 -1.33
N GLY A 8 -8.68 -22.07 -1.26
CA GLY A 8 -9.58 -21.37 -0.33
C GLY A 8 -10.17 -20.05 -0.85
N PHE A 9 -9.69 -19.53 -2.00
CA PHE A 9 -10.12 -18.24 -2.55
C PHE A 9 -10.45 -18.38 -4.04
N PRO A 10 -11.60 -18.96 -4.41
CA PRO A 10 -11.92 -19.32 -5.79
C PRO A 10 -12.15 -18.12 -6.73
N GLN A 11 -12.43 -16.94 -6.19
CA GLN A 11 -12.77 -15.73 -6.95
C GLN A 11 -11.62 -14.72 -7.02
N THR A 12 -10.52 -14.94 -6.29
CA THR A 12 -9.42 -13.99 -6.20
C THR A 12 -8.16 -14.60 -6.80
N ARG A 13 -7.45 -13.80 -7.60
CA ARG A 13 -6.14 -14.16 -8.15
C ARG A 13 -5.06 -13.37 -7.44
N VAL A 14 -3.82 -13.86 -7.44
CA VAL A 14 -2.69 -13.16 -6.80
C VAL A 14 -1.63 -12.85 -7.84
N ALA A 15 -1.24 -11.58 -7.95
CA ALA A 15 -0.19 -11.11 -8.84
C ALA A 15 1.03 -10.67 -8.02
N ILE A 16 2.19 -11.30 -8.27
CA ILE A 16 3.44 -10.95 -7.58
C ILE A 16 4.51 -10.40 -8.52
N GLY A 17 5.38 -9.54 -7.98
CA GLY A 17 6.59 -9.07 -8.66
C GLY A 17 6.31 -8.22 -9.91
N ILE A 18 5.18 -7.50 -9.91
CA ILE A 18 4.80 -6.55 -10.97
C ILE A 18 5.95 -5.54 -11.16
N ASN A 19 6.37 -4.89 -10.07
CA ASN A 19 7.45 -3.92 -10.08
C ASN A 19 8.85 -4.51 -9.81
N GLY A 20 9.02 -5.83 -9.97
CA GLY A 20 10.28 -6.53 -9.69
C GLY A 20 11.33 -6.48 -10.81
N SER A 21 11.06 -5.79 -11.93
CA SER A 21 11.99 -5.64 -13.05
C SER A 21 11.99 -4.21 -13.60
N ARG A 22 13.15 -3.56 -13.61
CA ARG A 22 13.33 -2.21 -14.19
C ARG A 22 12.91 -2.17 -15.66
N LYS A 23 13.19 -3.23 -16.42
CA LYS A 23 12.73 -3.35 -17.82
C LYS A 23 11.20 -3.34 -17.92
N ARG A 24 10.53 -4.03 -17.01
CA ARG A 24 9.07 -4.10 -16.96
C ARG A 24 8.46 -2.76 -16.54
N VAL A 25 9.03 -2.10 -15.54
CA VAL A 25 8.64 -0.73 -15.15
C VAL A 25 8.81 0.23 -16.33
N GLY A 26 9.90 0.14 -17.08
CA GLY A 26 10.10 0.88 -18.33
C GLY A 26 8.95 0.65 -19.33
N GLN A 27 8.55 -0.59 -19.55
CA GLN A 27 7.41 -0.92 -20.41
C GLN A 27 6.08 -0.32 -19.89
N PHE A 28 5.80 -0.40 -18.59
CA PHE A 28 4.59 0.18 -17.99
C PHE A 28 4.53 1.71 -18.11
N LEU A 29 5.68 2.38 -18.11
CA LEU A 29 5.80 3.83 -18.20
C LEU A 29 6.15 4.33 -19.61
N ASN A 30 6.09 3.45 -20.62
CA ASN A 30 6.47 3.74 -22.00
C ASN A 30 7.83 4.47 -22.13
N CYS A 31 8.81 4.01 -21.35
CA CYS A 31 10.11 4.64 -21.19
C CYS A 31 11.24 3.61 -21.27
N ALA A 32 12.34 3.97 -21.92
CA ALA A 32 13.56 3.17 -21.87
C ALA A 32 14.02 3.00 -20.41
N PRO A 33 14.42 1.79 -19.96
CA PRO A 33 14.77 1.53 -18.56
C PRO A 33 15.87 2.46 -18.03
N GLU A 34 16.80 2.88 -18.88
CA GLU A 34 17.93 3.75 -18.53
C GLU A 34 17.44 5.18 -18.24
N LYS A 35 16.34 5.60 -18.88
CA LYS A 35 15.75 6.95 -18.77
C LYS A 35 14.71 7.09 -17.66
N LEU A 36 14.34 6.00 -16.98
CA LEU A 36 13.33 6.01 -15.91
C LEU A 36 13.63 7.06 -14.82
N GLY A 37 14.89 7.21 -14.40
CA GLY A 37 15.25 8.23 -13.41
C GLY A 37 14.96 9.66 -13.87
N GLN A 38 15.20 9.95 -15.16
CA GLN A 38 14.91 11.26 -15.73
C GLN A 38 13.41 11.49 -15.90
N LEU A 39 12.66 10.46 -16.29
CA LEU A 39 11.20 10.52 -16.37
C LEU A 39 10.61 10.88 -15.00
N LEU A 40 11.02 10.15 -13.95
CA LEU A 40 10.59 10.36 -12.58
C LEU A 40 10.96 11.76 -12.04
N LYS A 41 12.14 12.26 -12.39
CA LYS A 41 12.53 13.64 -12.07
C LYS A 41 11.64 14.68 -12.75
N ASN A 42 11.30 14.47 -14.02
CA ASN A 42 10.48 15.40 -14.79
C ASN A 42 9.01 15.39 -14.35
N SER A 43 8.48 14.25 -13.93
CA SER A 43 7.08 14.13 -13.52
C SER A 43 6.76 14.97 -12.28
N VAL A 44 7.72 15.12 -11.36
CA VAL A 44 7.57 16.01 -10.18
C VAL A 44 7.44 17.48 -10.57
N GLN A 45 7.97 17.88 -11.74
CA GLN A 45 7.91 19.28 -12.21
C GLN A 45 6.61 19.62 -12.93
N THR A 46 5.82 18.61 -13.31
CA THR A 46 4.55 18.77 -14.04
C THR A 46 3.46 17.92 -13.40
N PRO A 47 3.17 18.11 -12.09
CA PRO A 47 2.18 17.32 -11.38
C PRO A 47 0.77 17.53 -11.96
N ILE A 48 -0.04 16.47 -11.96
CA ILE A 48 -1.45 16.53 -12.34
C ILE A 48 -2.27 15.98 -11.17
N ASP A 49 -2.90 16.89 -10.42
CA ASP A 49 -3.62 16.56 -9.19
C ASP A 49 -4.72 15.50 -9.42
N PRO A 50 -4.94 14.60 -8.44
CA PRO A 50 -6.03 13.65 -8.52
C PRO A 50 -7.39 14.34 -8.51
N ILE A 51 -8.36 13.74 -9.18
CA ILE A 51 -9.74 14.23 -9.24
C ILE A 51 -10.66 13.30 -8.49
N LEU A 52 -11.67 13.87 -7.83
CA LEU A 52 -12.75 13.10 -7.25
C LEU A 52 -13.80 12.81 -8.32
N VAL A 53 -14.13 11.54 -8.54
CA VAL A 53 -15.19 11.13 -9.45
C VAL A 53 -16.48 10.81 -8.70
N GLU A 54 -17.61 11.15 -9.31
CA GLU A 54 -18.95 10.77 -8.85
C GLU A 54 -19.42 9.49 -9.55
N GLY A 55 -20.18 8.65 -8.85
CA GLY A 55 -20.77 7.43 -9.42
C GLY A 55 -20.10 6.13 -8.97
N ASN A 56 -20.31 5.06 -9.74
CA ASN A 56 -19.84 3.71 -9.40
C ASN A 56 -18.39 3.52 -9.84
N ALA A 57 -17.45 3.71 -8.92
CA ALA A 57 -16.06 3.32 -9.12
C ALA A 57 -15.90 1.79 -9.22
N ILE A 58 -14.99 1.31 -10.05
CA ILE A 58 -14.79 -0.13 -10.27
C ILE A 58 -14.33 -0.86 -9.00
N CYS A 59 -13.59 -0.17 -8.11
CA CYS A 59 -13.20 -0.74 -6.83
C CYS A 59 -14.38 -0.97 -5.87
N GLN A 60 -15.58 -0.48 -6.20
CA GLN A 60 -16.78 -0.55 -5.35
C GLN A 60 -17.90 -1.42 -5.95
N GLU A 61 -17.60 -2.29 -6.92
CA GLU A 61 -18.59 -3.19 -7.53
C GLU A 61 -19.15 -4.23 -6.53
N VAL A 62 -18.34 -4.67 -5.57
CA VAL A 62 -18.70 -5.56 -4.48
C VAL A 62 -18.30 -4.91 -3.17
N VAL A 63 -19.19 -4.96 -2.17
CA VAL A 63 -19.00 -4.32 -0.86
C VAL A 63 -19.27 -5.34 0.24
N HIS A 64 -18.31 -5.50 1.15
CA HIS A 64 -18.41 -6.33 2.36
C HIS A 64 -18.28 -5.43 3.58
N TYR A 65 -19.33 -5.33 4.39
CA TYR A 65 -19.31 -4.51 5.61
C TYR A 65 -18.82 -5.34 6.79
N ALA A 66 -17.96 -4.75 7.64
CA ALA A 66 -17.36 -5.45 8.77
C ALA A 66 -18.35 -5.77 9.90
N ASP A 67 -19.50 -5.10 9.93
CA ASP A 67 -20.58 -5.37 10.87
C ASP A 67 -21.39 -6.64 10.55
N GLN A 68 -21.23 -7.20 9.33
CA GLN A 68 -21.87 -8.44 8.96
C GLN A 68 -21.27 -9.61 9.75
N PRO A 69 -22.10 -10.58 10.19
CA PRO A 69 -21.63 -11.69 11.04
C PRO A 69 -20.66 -12.63 10.33
N ASP A 70 -20.77 -12.77 9.02
CA ASP A 70 -19.94 -13.62 8.16
C ASP A 70 -18.67 -12.91 7.63
N PHE A 71 -18.51 -11.61 7.93
CA PHE A 71 -17.31 -10.89 7.52
C PHE A 71 -16.05 -11.45 8.20
N ASP A 72 -15.06 -11.83 7.39
CA ASP A 72 -13.74 -12.23 7.89
C ASP A 72 -12.67 -11.98 6.83
N LEU A 73 -11.79 -11.01 7.09
CA LEU A 73 -10.65 -10.67 6.23
C LEU A 73 -9.83 -11.90 5.84
N ARG A 74 -9.66 -12.86 6.74
CA ARG A 74 -8.84 -14.07 6.55
C ARG A 74 -9.45 -15.02 5.52
N THR A 75 -10.74 -14.91 5.26
CA THR A 75 -11.46 -15.70 4.25
C THR A 75 -11.77 -14.90 2.99
N LEU A 76 -11.77 -13.57 3.10
CA LEU A 76 -12.04 -12.66 1.98
C LEU A 76 -10.79 -12.38 1.14
N LEU A 77 -9.63 -12.21 1.78
CA LEU A 77 -8.38 -11.81 1.13
C LEU A 77 -7.29 -12.88 1.25
N PRO A 78 -6.71 -13.36 0.13
CA PRO A 78 -5.63 -14.33 0.15
C PRO A 78 -4.27 -13.67 0.44
N ALA A 79 -4.17 -12.95 1.57
CA ALA A 79 -2.90 -12.35 1.98
C ALA A 79 -1.84 -13.44 2.20
N PRO A 80 -0.72 -13.45 1.46
CA PRO A 80 0.29 -14.48 1.60
C PRO A 80 1.14 -14.28 2.86
N THR A 81 1.79 -15.36 3.29
CA THR A 81 3.01 -15.30 4.11
C THR A 81 4.21 -15.51 3.19
N ASN A 82 5.28 -14.75 3.39
CA ASN A 82 6.52 -14.87 2.62
C ASN A 82 7.37 -16.04 3.12
N THR A 83 7.39 -16.26 4.43
CA THR A 83 8.14 -17.34 5.09
C THR A 83 7.29 -18.03 6.16
N GLU A 84 7.74 -19.20 6.62
CA GLU A 84 7.11 -19.92 7.73
C GLU A 84 7.28 -19.21 9.08
N GLU A 85 8.25 -18.31 9.18
CA GLU A 85 8.52 -17.54 10.40
C GLU A 85 7.76 -16.21 10.45
N ASP A 86 6.99 -15.85 9.41
CA ASP A 86 6.30 -14.56 9.39
C ASP A 86 5.30 -14.41 10.54
N ALA A 87 5.11 -13.17 11.01
CA ALA A 87 4.16 -12.83 12.09
C ALA A 87 2.71 -13.23 11.79
N GLY A 88 2.38 -13.38 10.50
CA GLY A 88 1.04 -13.70 10.01
C GLY A 88 0.89 -13.34 8.53
N PRO A 89 -0.33 -13.43 7.98
CA PRO A 89 -0.62 -13.04 6.60
C PRO A 89 -0.40 -11.54 6.39
N TYR A 90 0.36 -11.16 5.36
CA TYR A 90 0.68 -9.76 5.07
C TYR A 90 0.04 -9.25 3.78
N ILE A 91 -0.43 -8.01 3.83
CA ILE A 91 -0.65 -7.16 2.66
C ILE A 91 0.60 -6.29 2.52
N THR A 92 1.39 -6.54 1.48
CA THR A 92 2.70 -5.88 1.30
C THR A 92 2.68 -4.70 0.34
N MET A 93 1.61 -4.60 -0.47
CA MET A 93 1.37 -3.57 -1.48
C MET A 93 0.06 -2.80 -1.20
N GLY A 94 -0.20 -2.49 0.06
CA GLY A 94 -1.29 -1.62 0.46
C GLY A 94 -0.89 -0.16 0.38
N LEU A 95 -1.48 0.59 -0.55
CA LEU A 95 -1.35 2.05 -0.61
C LEU A 95 -2.31 2.66 0.39
N CYS A 96 -1.77 3.08 1.54
CA CYS A 96 -2.51 3.71 2.61
C CYS A 96 -2.71 5.19 2.30
N TYR A 97 -3.96 5.64 2.24
CA TYR A 97 -4.34 7.05 2.07
C TYR A 97 -5.00 7.54 3.36
N ALA A 98 -4.48 8.64 3.91
CA ALA A 98 -5.02 9.28 5.10
C ALA A 98 -4.79 10.78 5.05
N SER A 99 -5.66 11.54 5.71
CA SER A 99 -5.61 13.00 5.76
C SER A 99 -5.33 13.53 7.17
N ASP A 100 -4.60 14.65 7.24
CA ASP A 100 -4.36 15.35 8.48
C ASP A 100 -5.69 15.79 9.11
N PRO A 101 -5.97 15.40 10.37
CA PRO A 101 -7.25 15.72 11.02
C PRO A 101 -7.44 17.22 11.30
N GLN A 102 -6.41 18.05 11.14
CA GLN A 102 -6.44 19.50 11.38
C GLN A 102 -6.40 20.30 10.08
N THR A 103 -5.50 19.95 9.15
CA THR A 103 -5.31 20.72 7.90
C THR A 103 -6.11 20.17 6.72
N GLY A 104 -6.48 18.88 6.76
CA GLY A 104 -7.12 18.19 5.64
C GLY A 104 -6.17 17.83 4.49
N GLU A 105 -4.86 18.06 4.65
CA GLU A 105 -3.84 17.62 3.69
C GLU A 105 -3.71 16.11 3.72
N SER A 106 -3.64 15.47 2.56
CA SER A 106 -3.58 14.01 2.45
C SER A 106 -2.18 13.52 2.12
N ASP A 107 -1.91 12.27 2.49
CA ASP A 107 -0.68 11.56 2.16
C ASP A 107 -1.02 10.16 1.65
N ILE A 108 -0.21 9.64 0.72
CA ILE A 108 -0.32 8.25 0.28
C ILE A 108 1.02 7.52 0.34
N THR A 109 1.08 6.46 1.13
CA THR A 109 2.31 5.71 1.34
C THR A 109 2.04 4.20 1.39
N ILE A 110 3.03 3.43 0.95
CA ILE A 110 2.92 1.96 0.95
C ILE A 110 3.38 1.42 2.30
N HIS A 111 2.50 0.67 2.95
CA HIS A 111 2.79 0.04 4.25
C HIS A 111 2.60 -1.47 4.20
N ARG A 112 3.37 -2.16 5.05
CA ARG A 112 3.09 -3.57 5.37
C ARG A 112 2.01 -3.64 6.44
N LEU A 113 1.03 -4.50 6.21
CA LEU A 113 -0.13 -4.67 7.09
C LEU A 113 -0.28 -6.17 7.40
N CYS A 114 -0.22 -6.56 8.67
CA CYS A 114 -0.44 -7.96 9.07
C CYS A 114 -1.91 -8.16 9.47
N ILE A 115 -2.56 -9.20 8.98
CA ILE A 115 -3.93 -9.56 9.37
C ILE A 115 -3.90 -10.16 10.78
N GLN A 116 -4.55 -9.48 11.73
CA GLN A 116 -4.53 -9.84 13.14
C GLN A 116 -5.79 -10.60 13.58
N SER A 117 -6.95 -10.27 12.99
CA SER A 117 -8.23 -10.89 13.31
C SER A 117 -9.18 -10.86 12.11
N ARG A 118 -10.47 -11.13 12.33
CA ARG A 118 -11.50 -11.03 11.28
C ARG A 118 -11.62 -9.62 10.69
N ASP A 119 -11.30 -8.59 11.46
CA ASP A 119 -11.53 -7.18 11.12
C ASP A 119 -10.44 -6.23 11.64
N GLU A 120 -9.25 -6.76 11.98
CA GLU A 120 -8.12 -5.96 12.48
C GLU A 120 -6.84 -6.22 11.69
N LEU A 121 -6.14 -5.13 11.39
CA LEU A 121 -4.80 -5.14 10.79
C LEU A 121 -3.83 -4.42 11.72
N SER A 122 -2.61 -4.93 11.88
CA SER A 122 -1.52 -4.16 12.48
C SER A 122 -0.72 -3.46 11.41
N MET A 123 -0.43 -2.17 11.59
CA MET A 123 0.29 -1.34 10.61
C MET A 123 1.63 -0.88 11.17
N TRP A 124 2.73 -1.17 10.47
CA TRP A 124 4.01 -0.53 10.79
C TRP A 124 4.10 0.84 10.12
N LEU A 125 4.19 1.88 10.95
CA LEU A 125 4.43 3.26 10.56
C LEU A 125 5.86 3.63 10.93
N THR A 126 6.65 4.03 9.94
CA THR A 126 8.00 4.55 10.20
C THR A 126 7.87 5.90 10.91
N PRO A 127 8.48 6.06 12.12
CA PRO A 127 8.36 7.31 12.87
C PRO A 127 8.78 8.53 12.05
N GLY A 128 7.99 9.60 12.14
CA GLY A 128 8.26 10.87 11.47
C GLY A 128 7.82 10.94 10.00
N ARG A 129 7.18 9.90 9.45
CA ARG A 129 6.46 9.98 8.17
C ARG A 129 5.09 10.65 8.34
N HIS A 130 4.52 11.12 7.24
CA HIS A 130 3.31 11.96 7.25
C HIS A 130 2.10 11.25 7.90
N ILE A 131 1.77 10.02 7.51
CA ILE A 131 0.66 9.27 8.14
C ILE A 131 0.89 9.04 9.64
N ASP A 132 2.14 8.84 10.09
CA ASP A 132 2.40 8.71 11.53
C ASP A 132 2.14 10.04 12.27
N ALA A 133 2.50 11.17 11.67
CA ALA A 133 2.17 12.48 12.21
C ALA A 133 0.65 12.71 12.30
N PHE A 134 -0.11 12.32 11.27
CA PHE A 134 -1.57 12.40 11.28
C PHE A 134 -2.17 11.52 12.38
N ARG A 135 -1.66 10.29 12.51
CA ARG A 135 -2.08 9.34 13.56
C ARG A 135 -1.79 9.90 14.95
N MET A 136 -0.62 10.49 15.17
CA MET A 136 -0.27 11.12 16.46
C MET A 136 -1.21 12.27 16.81
N LYS A 137 -1.57 13.12 15.85
CA LYS A 137 -2.54 14.21 16.06
C LYS A 137 -3.93 13.68 16.40
N ALA A 138 -4.42 12.67 15.67
CA ALA A 138 -5.71 12.04 15.93
C ALA A 138 -5.74 11.36 17.31
N GLU A 139 -4.69 10.61 17.64
CA GLU A 139 -4.52 9.95 18.93
C GLU A 139 -4.44 10.93 20.10
N ALA A 140 -3.71 12.04 19.96
CA ALA A 140 -3.66 13.10 20.97
C ALA A 140 -5.05 13.73 21.22
N ALA A 141 -5.93 13.72 20.22
CA ALA A 141 -7.32 14.15 20.34
C ALA A 141 -8.28 13.03 20.81
N GLY A 142 -7.78 11.82 21.09
CA GLY A 142 -8.59 10.66 21.46
C GLY A 142 -9.52 10.18 20.35
N LYS A 143 -9.23 10.50 19.08
CA LYS A 143 -10.06 10.16 17.92
C LYS A 143 -9.36 9.15 17.01
N PRO A 144 -10.12 8.27 16.34
CA PRO A 144 -9.55 7.45 15.28
C PRO A 144 -9.13 8.30 14.08
N LEU A 145 -8.14 7.81 13.33
CA LEU A 145 -7.78 8.36 12.02
C LEU A 145 -8.38 7.48 10.92
N PRO A 146 -9.33 7.99 10.10
CA PRO A 146 -9.80 7.32 8.89
C PRO A 146 -8.63 7.00 7.96
N ILE A 147 -8.60 5.78 7.42
CA ILE A 147 -7.56 5.33 6.49
C ILE A 147 -8.15 4.36 5.48
N SER A 148 -7.84 4.58 4.19
CA SER A 148 -8.15 3.62 3.13
C SER A 148 -6.88 2.93 2.66
N ILE A 149 -6.98 1.66 2.26
CA ILE A 149 -5.86 0.86 1.76
C ILE A 149 -6.23 0.35 0.38
N SER A 150 -5.65 0.96 -0.66
CA SER A 150 -5.86 0.55 -2.05
C SER A 150 -4.82 -0.48 -2.48
N ILE A 151 -5.27 -1.61 -3.03
CA ILE A 151 -4.44 -2.75 -3.45
C ILE A 151 -4.71 -3.03 -4.93
N GLY A 152 -3.66 -3.35 -5.69
CA GLY A 152 -3.76 -3.63 -7.11
C GLY A 152 -4.13 -2.39 -7.90
N VAL A 153 -3.22 -1.42 -7.90
CA VAL A 153 -3.39 -0.13 -8.57
C VAL A 153 -2.54 -0.08 -9.83
N ASP A 154 -2.64 1.01 -10.61
CA ASP A 154 -1.73 1.23 -11.72
C ASP A 154 -0.26 1.25 -11.22
N PRO A 155 0.66 0.48 -11.82
CA PRO A 155 2.08 0.51 -11.44
C PRO A 155 2.72 1.90 -11.38
N ALA A 156 2.22 2.88 -12.14
CA ALA A 156 2.68 4.28 -12.04
C ALA A 156 2.39 4.88 -10.67
N ILE A 157 1.26 4.52 -10.05
CA ILE A 157 0.88 4.96 -8.70
C ILE A 157 1.81 4.31 -7.67
N GLU A 158 2.08 3.01 -7.79
CA GLU A 158 3.01 2.33 -6.87
C GLU A 158 4.43 2.93 -6.92
N VAL A 159 4.88 3.30 -8.11
CA VAL A 159 6.18 3.96 -8.33
C VAL A 159 6.18 5.38 -7.78
N ALA A 160 5.09 6.14 -7.98
CA ALA A 160 4.93 7.51 -7.48
C ALA A 160 4.86 7.57 -5.94
N ALA A 161 4.18 6.64 -5.28
CA ALA A 161 4.09 6.54 -3.83
C ALA A 161 5.42 6.17 -3.13
N CYS A 162 6.49 5.96 -3.90
CA CYS A 162 7.84 5.68 -3.37
C CYS A 162 8.75 6.91 -3.34
N PHE A 163 8.29 8.08 -3.80
CA PHE A 163 9.05 9.32 -3.64
C PHE A 163 9.10 9.74 -2.17
N GLU A 164 10.16 10.47 -1.81
CA GLU A 164 10.39 10.87 -0.43
C GLU A 164 10.83 12.35 -0.33
N PRO A 165 10.65 12.97 0.85
CA PRO A 165 11.25 14.27 1.16
C PRO A 165 12.77 14.28 0.88
N PRO A 166 13.35 15.39 0.36
CA PRO A 166 12.73 16.70 0.13
C PRO A 166 12.01 16.82 -1.23
N THR A 167 11.95 15.75 -2.02
CA THR A 167 11.35 15.79 -3.37
C THR A 167 9.83 15.94 -3.29
N THR A 168 9.20 15.27 -2.33
CA THR A 168 7.80 15.41 -1.97
C THR A 168 7.72 15.97 -0.54
N PRO A 169 7.61 17.30 -0.35
CA PRO A 169 7.47 17.88 0.97
C PRO A 169 6.12 17.51 1.62
N LEU A 170 5.98 17.78 2.92
CA LEU A 170 4.72 17.59 3.65
C LEU A 170 3.57 18.28 2.90
N GLY A 171 2.49 17.54 2.63
CA GLY A 171 1.31 18.02 1.90
C GLY A 171 1.40 17.89 0.38
N PHE A 172 2.48 17.36 -0.18
CA PHE A 172 2.56 17.01 -1.59
C PHE A 172 1.83 15.69 -1.84
N ASP A 173 0.80 15.70 -2.70
CA ASP A 173 0.06 14.49 -3.06
C ASP A 173 0.86 13.66 -4.09
N GLU A 174 1.44 12.53 -3.68
CA GLU A 174 2.21 11.66 -4.56
C GLU A 174 1.38 11.13 -5.76
N LEU A 175 0.05 11.10 -5.67
CA LEU A 175 -0.80 10.73 -6.81
C LEU A 175 -0.65 11.69 -7.98
N SER A 176 -0.29 12.95 -7.71
CA SER A 176 -0.07 13.94 -8.76
C SER A 176 1.10 13.59 -9.68
N ILE A 177 2.12 12.88 -9.16
CA ILE A 177 3.23 12.34 -9.95
C ILE A 177 2.73 11.20 -10.84
N ALA A 178 1.88 10.33 -10.32
CA ALA A 178 1.28 9.27 -11.13
C ALA A 178 0.42 9.85 -12.27
N GLY A 179 -0.31 10.93 -11.98
CA GLY A 179 -1.07 11.66 -12.99
C GLY A 179 -0.17 12.24 -14.08
N SER A 180 0.96 12.86 -13.70
CA SER A 180 1.98 13.33 -14.62
C SER A 180 2.55 12.22 -15.50
N LEU A 181 2.87 11.05 -14.91
CA LEU A 181 3.39 9.88 -15.62
C LEU A 181 2.40 9.30 -16.64
N ARG A 182 1.09 9.52 -16.44
CA ARG A 182 0.01 9.05 -17.32
C ARG A 182 -0.53 10.12 -18.26
N GLY A 183 -0.25 11.40 -17.98
CA GLY A 183 -0.81 12.54 -18.71
C GLY A 183 -2.29 12.81 -18.40
N HIS A 184 -2.85 12.18 -17.37
CA HIS A 184 -4.21 12.41 -16.88
C HIS A 184 -4.29 12.19 -15.37
N ALA A 185 -5.24 12.84 -14.70
CA ALA A 185 -5.40 12.74 -13.25
C ALA A 185 -5.69 11.29 -12.79
N VAL A 186 -5.23 10.95 -11.59
CA VAL A 186 -5.68 9.75 -10.88
C VAL A 186 -7.10 9.99 -10.38
N GLU A 187 -8.02 9.09 -10.69
CA GLU A 187 -9.39 9.17 -10.22
C GLU A 187 -9.53 8.58 -8.83
N MET A 188 -10.07 9.37 -7.91
CA MET A 188 -10.36 9.01 -6.53
C MET A 188 -11.87 8.91 -6.32
N VAL A 189 -12.30 8.06 -5.39
CA VAL A 189 -13.70 7.90 -5.00
C VAL A 189 -13.84 8.04 -3.48
N LYS A 190 -15.00 8.51 -3.01
CA LYS A 190 -15.29 8.50 -1.56
C LYS A 190 -15.43 7.07 -1.06
N CYS A 191 -14.83 6.79 0.09
CA CYS A 191 -15.06 5.54 0.83
C CYS A 191 -16.54 5.41 1.22
N LYS A 192 -17.01 4.16 1.39
CA LYS A 192 -18.40 3.84 1.73
C LYS A 192 -18.71 4.05 3.21
N THR A 193 -17.73 3.88 4.09
CA THR A 193 -17.93 3.77 5.55
C THR A 193 -17.11 4.73 6.39
N ILE A 194 -16.07 5.33 5.81
CA ILE A 194 -15.18 6.28 6.49
C ILE A 194 -15.13 7.60 5.74
N ASN A 195 -14.83 8.69 6.44
CA ASN A 195 -14.64 10.00 5.81
C ASN A 195 -13.23 10.11 5.21
N GLU A 196 -12.97 9.30 4.19
CA GLU A 196 -11.71 9.30 3.45
C GLU A 196 -11.94 8.92 1.97
N ARG A 197 -10.92 9.05 1.12
CA ARG A 197 -10.95 8.71 -0.30
C ARG A 197 -10.13 7.45 -0.58
N ALA A 198 -10.43 6.77 -1.68
CA ALA A 198 -9.69 5.61 -2.19
C ALA A 198 -9.47 5.73 -3.70
N ILE A 199 -8.53 4.98 -4.25
CA ILE A 199 -8.26 4.96 -5.69
C ILE A 199 -9.42 4.26 -6.41
N ALA A 200 -10.10 4.97 -7.31
CA ALA A 200 -11.33 4.49 -7.96
C ALA A 200 -11.11 3.21 -8.80
N HIS A 201 -9.89 3.04 -9.32
CA HIS A 201 -9.49 1.92 -10.18
C HIS A 201 -8.74 0.79 -9.47
N ALA A 202 -8.67 0.80 -8.13
CA ALA A 202 -8.03 -0.27 -7.37
C ALA A 202 -8.71 -1.64 -7.59
N GLU A 203 -7.96 -2.74 -7.42
CA GLU A 203 -8.53 -4.10 -7.37
C GLU A 203 -9.39 -4.26 -6.11
N ILE A 204 -8.83 -3.88 -4.96
CA ILE A 204 -9.41 -4.05 -3.63
C ILE A 204 -9.12 -2.78 -2.83
N VAL A 205 -10.08 -2.33 -2.05
CA VAL A 205 -9.96 -1.25 -1.07
C VAL A 205 -10.41 -1.76 0.28
N ILE A 206 -9.54 -1.62 1.30
CA ILE A 206 -9.92 -1.83 2.70
C ILE A 206 -10.14 -0.47 3.33
N GLU A 207 -11.32 -0.25 3.89
CA GLU A 207 -11.68 0.96 4.62
C GLU A 207 -11.59 0.68 6.11
N GLY A 208 -10.90 1.53 6.87
CA GLY A 208 -10.75 1.34 8.30
C GLY A 208 -10.40 2.61 9.06
N GLU A 209 -10.15 2.41 10.35
CA GLU A 209 -9.82 3.47 11.30
C GLU A 209 -8.61 3.03 12.13
N LEU A 210 -7.54 3.82 12.14
CA LEU A 210 -6.45 3.65 13.11
C LEU A 210 -6.96 4.02 14.50
N LEU A 211 -7.01 3.04 15.40
CA LEU A 211 -7.56 3.20 16.73
C LEU A 211 -6.60 3.97 17.65
N PRO A 212 -7.08 4.99 18.40
CA PRO A 212 -6.24 5.71 19.35
C PRO A 212 -5.93 4.81 20.54
N HIS A 213 -4.68 4.84 21.00
CA HIS A 213 -4.16 4.16 22.19
C HIS A 213 -4.25 2.62 22.19
N VAL A 214 -4.76 2.00 21.13
CA VAL A 214 -4.77 0.54 20.96
C VAL A 214 -3.46 0.12 20.30
N ARG A 215 -2.79 -0.87 20.88
CA ARG A 215 -1.56 -1.45 20.35
C ARG A 215 -1.61 -2.96 20.39
N VAL A 216 -0.91 -3.58 19.44
CA VAL A 216 -0.82 -5.04 19.32
C VAL A 216 0.62 -5.46 19.04
N ARG A 217 1.03 -6.61 19.56
CA ARG A 217 2.29 -7.24 19.18
C ARG A 217 2.11 -7.86 17.79
N GLU A 218 3.01 -7.57 16.86
CA GLU A 218 2.90 -7.96 15.45
C GLU A 218 2.70 -9.48 15.26
N ASP A 219 3.44 -10.30 16.00
CA ASP A 219 3.40 -11.77 15.97
C ASP A 219 2.51 -12.37 17.06
N GLN A 220 1.49 -11.64 17.56
CA GLN A 220 0.65 -12.14 18.66
C GLN A 220 0.01 -13.51 18.39
N ASN A 221 -0.25 -13.83 17.12
CA ASN A 221 -0.91 -15.06 16.69
C ASN A 221 0.06 -16.21 16.40
N THR A 222 1.36 -15.93 16.24
CA THR A 222 2.36 -16.93 15.80
C THR A 222 3.51 -17.11 16.78
N ASN A 223 3.85 -16.09 17.58
CA ASN A 223 4.95 -16.08 18.54
C ASN A 223 6.33 -16.39 17.91
N THR A 224 6.52 -16.07 16.63
CA THR A 224 7.78 -16.38 15.92
C THR A 224 8.92 -15.44 16.31
N GLY A 225 8.62 -14.30 16.93
CA GLY A 225 9.57 -13.20 17.16
C GLY A 225 9.99 -12.47 15.88
N LYS A 226 9.37 -12.79 14.74
CA LYS A 226 9.72 -12.28 13.42
C LYS A 226 8.51 -11.59 12.77
N ALA A 227 8.77 -10.54 12.01
CA ALA A 227 7.78 -9.81 11.23
C ALA A 227 7.65 -10.46 9.84
N MET A 228 8.38 -9.94 8.86
CA MET A 228 8.47 -10.48 7.50
C MET A 228 9.87 -10.16 6.92
N PRO A 229 10.28 -10.78 5.80
CA PRO A 229 11.48 -10.39 5.08
C PRO A 229 11.51 -8.90 4.73
N GLU A 230 12.59 -8.22 5.10
CA GLU A 230 12.79 -6.81 4.81
C GLU A 230 13.71 -6.61 3.60
N PHE A 231 13.67 -5.40 3.04
CA PHE A 231 14.43 -5.04 1.85
C PHE A 231 15.95 -5.33 1.90
N PRO A 232 16.66 -5.33 3.06
CA PRO A 232 18.07 -5.69 3.10
C PRO A 232 18.34 -7.18 2.84
N GLY A 233 17.31 -8.04 2.92
CA GLY A 233 17.41 -9.47 2.67
C GLY A 233 17.39 -10.35 3.92
N TYR A 234 17.10 -9.79 5.10
CA TYR A 234 16.91 -10.53 6.36
C TYR A 234 15.45 -10.46 6.82
N THR A 235 15.01 -11.43 7.61
CA THR A 235 13.69 -11.40 8.26
C THR A 235 13.71 -10.42 9.42
N GLY A 236 12.87 -9.37 9.35
CA GLY A 236 12.76 -8.35 10.38
C GLY A 236 12.20 -8.92 11.69
N GLU A 237 12.49 -8.24 12.80
CA GLU A 237 11.94 -8.60 14.11
C GLU A 237 10.50 -8.10 14.26
N ALA A 238 9.67 -8.90 14.92
CA ALA A 238 8.29 -8.52 15.25
C ALA A 238 8.28 -7.27 16.15
N LYS A 239 7.41 -6.32 15.84
CA LYS A 239 7.24 -5.13 16.68
C LYS A 239 6.35 -5.43 17.89
N ALA A 240 6.81 -5.02 19.07
CA ALA A 240 6.11 -5.26 20.33
C ALA A 240 4.78 -4.49 20.45
N ALA A 241 4.67 -3.33 19.79
CA ALA A 241 3.50 -2.46 19.87
C ALA A 241 3.28 -1.72 18.54
N LEU A 242 2.34 -2.20 17.74
CA LEU A 242 1.87 -1.58 16.51
C LEU A 242 0.48 -0.98 16.68
N PRO A 243 0.17 0.16 16.06
CA PRO A 243 -1.20 0.65 15.97
C PRO A 243 -2.07 -0.34 15.17
N VAL A 244 -3.34 -0.37 15.53
CA VAL A 244 -4.35 -1.28 14.96
C VAL A 244 -5.30 -0.48 14.08
N ILE A 245 -5.50 -0.97 12.85
CA ILE A 245 -6.57 -0.53 11.97
C ILE A 245 -7.78 -1.42 12.24
N LYS A 246 -8.90 -0.82 12.64
CA LYS A 246 -10.19 -1.51 12.70
C LYS A 246 -10.89 -1.35 11.36
N VAL A 247 -11.09 -2.46 10.65
CA VAL A 247 -11.73 -2.46 9.33
C VAL A 247 -13.23 -2.23 9.48
N LYS A 248 -13.77 -1.40 8.59
CA LYS A 248 -15.19 -1.04 8.49
C LYS A 248 -15.85 -1.63 7.25
N ALA A 249 -15.11 -1.70 6.15
CA ALA A 249 -15.56 -2.37 4.94
C ALA A 249 -14.37 -2.84 4.09
N VAL A 250 -14.62 -3.82 3.24
CA VAL A 250 -13.78 -4.14 2.10
C VAL A 250 -14.62 -3.98 0.84
N THR A 251 -14.15 -3.16 -0.08
CA THR A 251 -14.75 -3.02 -1.42
C THR A 251 -13.79 -3.57 -2.46
N HIS A 252 -14.30 -4.20 -3.51
CA HIS A 252 -13.45 -4.67 -4.59
C HIS A 252 -14.20 -4.75 -5.92
N ARG A 253 -13.44 -4.77 -7.02
CA ARG A 253 -13.96 -5.11 -8.34
C ARG A 253 -14.36 -6.58 -8.41
N ARG A 254 -15.20 -6.98 -9.35
CA ARG A 254 -15.51 -8.40 -9.58
C ARG A 254 -14.25 -9.16 -10.00
N ASN A 255 -14.04 -10.33 -9.39
CA ASN A 255 -12.87 -11.19 -9.62
C ASN A 255 -11.52 -10.46 -9.45
N PRO A 256 -11.25 -9.91 -8.25
CA PRO A 256 -10.11 -9.04 -8.05
C PRO A 256 -8.77 -9.78 -8.13
N ASN A 257 -7.73 -9.03 -8.48
CA ASN A 257 -6.34 -9.45 -8.36
C ASN A 257 -5.73 -8.82 -7.11
N LEU A 258 -5.32 -9.63 -6.13
CA LEU A 258 -4.49 -9.15 -5.05
C LEU A 258 -3.06 -8.93 -5.58
N ALA A 259 -2.58 -7.70 -5.54
CA ALA A 259 -1.18 -7.39 -5.83
C ALA A 259 -0.33 -7.55 -4.56
N ASP A 260 0.81 -8.20 -4.69
CA ASP A 260 1.72 -8.47 -3.57
C ASP A 260 3.20 -8.46 -4.04
N ASP A 261 4.12 -8.13 -3.13
CA ASP A 261 5.57 -8.03 -3.43
C ASP A 261 6.39 -9.15 -2.75
N SER A 262 5.73 -10.21 -2.25
CA SER A 262 6.44 -11.35 -1.68
C SER A 262 7.44 -11.99 -2.66
N GLY A 263 8.63 -12.32 -2.14
CA GLY A 263 9.74 -12.89 -2.91
C GLY A 263 10.57 -11.88 -3.74
N SER A 264 10.20 -10.61 -3.77
CA SER A 264 10.86 -9.56 -4.56
C SER A 264 12.06 -8.94 -3.82
N ARG A 265 13.25 -9.55 -3.91
CA ARG A 265 14.51 -8.94 -3.40
C ARG A 265 14.89 -7.61 -4.08
N ARG A 266 14.12 -7.20 -5.11
CA ARG A 266 14.56 -6.20 -6.11
C ARG A 266 13.80 -4.88 -6.04
N ARG A 267 12.73 -4.76 -5.24
CA ARG A 267 11.93 -3.53 -5.16
C ARG A 267 12.74 -2.32 -4.70
N ALA A 268 13.38 -2.37 -3.52
CA ALA A 268 14.13 -1.22 -2.99
C ALA A 268 15.27 -0.76 -3.92
N ARG A 269 15.87 -1.69 -4.69
CA ARG A 269 16.93 -1.38 -5.66
C ARG A 269 16.43 -0.69 -6.92
N GLN A 270 15.17 -0.88 -7.30
CA GLN A 270 14.62 -0.37 -8.56
C GLN A 270 13.94 1.00 -8.42
N HIS A 271 13.46 1.34 -7.22
CA HIS A 271 12.84 2.63 -6.90
C HIS A 271 13.86 3.73 -6.57
N GLY A 272 15.12 3.58 -6.99
CA GLY A 272 16.15 4.61 -6.85
C GLY A 272 16.69 4.83 -5.43
N ARG A 273 16.33 4.00 -4.43
CA ARG A 273 16.81 4.18 -3.04
C ARG A 273 18.32 3.97 -2.87
N TYR A 274 18.99 3.27 -3.79
CA TYR A 274 20.46 3.10 -3.79
C TYR A 274 21.01 2.95 -5.21
N PRO A 275 22.22 3.46 -5.50
CA PRO A 275 22.89 3.21 -6.78
C PRO A 275 23.22 1.73 -6.96
N ASP A 276 23.17 1.29 -8.21
CA ASP A 276 23.48 -0.07 -8.62
C ASP A 276 24.96 -0.38 -8.31
N ARG A 277 25.22 -1.30 -7.36
CA ARG A 277 26.57 -1.83 -7.12
C ARG A 277 26.86 -3.09 -7.96
N SER A 278 26.34 -3.16 -9.19
CA SER A 278 26.67 -4.25 -10.12
C SER A 278 27.37 -3.83 -11.41
N GLU A 279 28.11 -2.71 -11.40
CA GLU A 279 29.03 -2.34 -12.51
C GLU A 279 30.42 -1.84 -12.04
N HIS A 280 30.96 -2.32 -10.92
CA HIS A 280 32.38 -2.08 -10.55
C HIS A 280 33.11 -3.39 -10.25
N SER A 281 33.07 -4.31 -11.21
CA SER A 281 34.08 -5.35 -11.32
C SER A 281 34.46 -5.53 -12.78
N GLY A 282 35.57 -4.88 -13.17
CA GLY A 282 36.25 -5.14 -14.45
C GLY A 282 36.60 -3.88 -15.23
N ASN A 283 37.73 -3.24 -14.90
CA ASN A 283 38.80 -2.85 -15.83
C ASN A 283 39.76 -1.86 -15.15
N GLY A 284 41.03 -2.23 -15.08
CA GLY A 284 42.14 -1.40 -14.61
C GLY A 284 42.89 -2.00 -13.45
#